data_AF-A0A9Q2CZ66-F1
#
_entry.id   AF-A0A9Q2CZ66-F1
#
_cell.length_a   1.000
_cell.length_b   1.000
_cell.length_c   1.000
_cell.angle_alpha   90.00
_cell.angle_beta   90.00
_cell.angle_gamma   90.00
#
_symmetry.space_group_name_H-M   'P 1'
#
loop_
_entity.id
_entity.type
_entity.pdbx_description
1 polymer ?
#
loop_
_entity_poly.entity_id
_entity_poly.type
_entity_poly.pdbx_seq_one_letter_code
_entity_poly.pdbx_strand_id
1 'polypeptide(L)'
;MRFRLILCLLALTLSACSQSEEKPGDVVVERKDNSEQDKQIADEKKDKDDKDNKDNENNKKTDMKKDTEDKSKEKQSYENLTVNDIVAMAIKEDSISDVSITADDLLSGSFEHIGVGPTTSVHKIDRLLLNPVDYHDHPGLTKNQKIYAVSQRKINAVSIIIIDEETNEIVITVSQYPAPYEELREIGYVFNIKDLFEKHYDDDLEKISQKVVLADEMTYEDYSKEDIIALAWLTYHYNDETIDSIPIEPTTPYLTYSDKSNEPLNPYNKDSTVPLPEGTTVILGEVLADGQVTFIDNKDGTFTYYLVPSHFHDLRWLDDDNYSLNESKKIINEAKVLPILEVPYDILQNYSNIVKPSEY
;
A
#
# COMPACT_ATOMS: atom_id res chain seq x y z
N MET A 1 -12.30 -29.09 -7.86
CA MET A 1 -13.57 -28.78 -7.14
C MET A 1 -13.68 -29.60 -5.88
N ARG A 2 -13.27 -29.04 -4.74
CA ARG A 2 -13.66 -29.49 -3.40
C ARG A 2 -13.98 -28.22 -2.60
N PHE A 3 -15.26 -27.85 -2.58
CA PHE A 3 -15.75 -26.85 -1.64
C PHE A 3 -15.81 -27.51 -0.25
N ARG A 4 -14.99 -27.06 0.69
CA ARG A 4 -15.22 -27.33 2.11
C ARG A 4 -15.63 -26.01 2.76
N LEU A 5 -16.93 -25.91 3.02
CA LEU A 5 -17.56 -24.89 3.82
C LEU A 5 -17.09 -25.11 5.28
N ILE A 6 -16.24 -24.22 5.81
CA ILE A 6 -15.88 -24.23 7.24
C ILE A 6 -16.96 -23.41 7.96
N LEU A 7 -17.84 -24.12 8.65
CA LEU A 7 -18.87 -23.56 9.53
C LEU A 7 -18.37 -23.68 10.97
N CYS A 8 -17.74 -22.64 11.51
CA CYS A 8 -17.41 -22.58 12.93
C CYS A 8 -18.64 -22.10 13.72
N LEU A 9 -19.20 -22.99 14.54
CA LEU A 9 -20.27 -22.67 15.48
C LEU A 9 -19.75 -21.74 16.58
N LEU A 10 -20.23 -20.50 16.60
CA LEU A 10 -20.15 -19.64 17.78
C LEU A 10 -21.32 -19.97 18.74
N ALA A 11 -21.01 -20.53 19.91
CA ALA A 11 -21.96 -20.67 21.00
C ALA A 11 -22.00 -19.35 21.80
N LEU A 12 -22.93 -18.46 21.45
CA LEU A 12 -23.19 -17.23 22.19
C LEU A 12 -24.12 -17.51 23.38
N THR A 13 -23.58 -17.44 24.60
CA THR A 13 -24.39 -17.34 25.81
C THR A 13 -24.88 -15.90 25.97
N LEU A 14 -26.15 -15.66 25.66
CA LEU A 14 -26.85 -14.40 25.89
C LEU A 14 -27.13 -14.21 27.39
N SER A 15 -26.46 -13.25 28.01
CA SER A 15 -26.94 -12.60 29.23
C SER A 15 -27.51 -11.24 28.86
N ALA A 16 -28.81 -11.11 29.04
CA ALA A 16 -29.62 -9.94 28.76
C ALA A 16 -29.32 -8.77 29.70
N CYS A 17 -29.36 -7.54 29.16
CA CYS A 17 -29.89 -6.39 29.88
C CYS A 17 -30.28 -5.25 28.92
N SER A 18 -31.36 -4.56 29.32
CA SER A 18 -31.92 -3.27 28.87
C SER A 18 -32.67 -3.16 27.52
N GLN A 19 -34.02 -3.05 27.64
CA GLN A 19 -34.89 -1.92 27.25
C GLN A 19 -34.23 -0.78 26.43
N SER A 20 -34.87 -0.15 25.45
CA SER A 20 -36.30 0.06 25.16
C SER A 20 -36.54 0.40 23.69
N GLU A 21 -37.69 -0.04 23.18
CA GLU A 21 -38.26 0.27 21.87
C GLU A 21 -38.65 1.76 21.73
N GLU A 22 -38.32 2.38 20.59
CA GLU A 22 -39.23 3.31 19.91
C GLU A 22 -39.23 3.01 18.40
N LYS A 23 -40.44 2.91 17.84
CA LYS A 23 -40.74 2.56 16.44
C LYS A 23 -40.90 3.82 15.58
N PRO A 24 -40.83 3.67 14.24
CA PRO A 24 -40.56 4.75 13.30
C PRO A 24 -41.81 5.51 12.85
N GLY A 25 -41.61 6.78 12.52
CA GLY A 25 -42.56 7.62 11.78
C GLY A 25 -42.37 7.44 10.27
N ASP A 26 -43.49 7.16 9.63
CA ASP A 26 -43.70 6.82 8.23
C ASP A 26 -43.74 8.08 7.32
N VAL A 27 -43.92 7.86 6.01
CA VAL A 27 -44.53 8.77 5.01
C VAL A 27 -43.62 9.44 3.95
N VAL A 28 -43.60 8.75 2.79
CA VAL A 28 -43.97 9.22 1.43
C VAL A 28 -42.91 9.34 0.33
N VAL A 29 -43.06 8.35 -0.55
CA VAL A 29 -42.78 8.24 -1.99
C VAL A 29 -43.23 9.47 -2.79
N GLU A 30 -42.35 9.98 -3.66
CA GLU A 30 -42.76 10.37 -5.02
C GLU A 30 -41.75 9.84 -6.05
N ARG A 31 -42.27 8.96 -6.93
CA ARG A 31 -41.68 8.60 -8.22
C ARG A 31 -42.13 9.62 -9.25
N LYS A 32 -41.23 9.97 -10.19
CA LYS A 32 -41.59 10.22 -11.58
C LYS A 32 -40.52 9.66 -12.52
N ASP A 33 -40.92 8.60 -13.22
CA ASP A 33 -40.30 8.06 -14.41
C ASP A 33 -40.71 8.83 -15.67
N ASN A 34 -40.02 8.47 -16.76
CA ASN A 34 -40.27 8.66 -18.20
C ASN A 34 -39.48 9.81 -18.86
N SER A 35 -38.86 9.63 -20.03
CA SER A 35 -38.86 8.50 -20.99
C SER A 35 -37.70 8.63 -21.97
N GLU A 36 -37.35 7.47 -22.52
CA GLU A 36 -36.63 7.19 -23.77
C GLU A 36 -36.90 8.19 -24.92
N GLN A 37 -35.88 8.43 -25.75
CA GLN A 37 -36.05 8.18 -27.18
C GLN A 37 -34.75 7.87 -27.92
N ASP A 38 -34.90 6.84 -28.73
CA ASP A 38 -34.02 6.11 -29.62
C ASP A 38 -33.91 6.81 -30.99
N LYS A 39 -32.80 6.61 -31.72
CA LYS A 39 -32.72 6.22 -33.16
C LYS A 39 -31.50 6.73 -33.97
N GLN A 40 -30.78 5.72 -34.48
CA GLN A 40 -30.41 5.41 -35.89
C GLN A 40 -29.37 6.30 -36.63
N ILE A 41 -28.20 5.75 -36.98
CA ILE A 41 -27.79 4.96 -38.19
C ILE A 41 -27.66 5.80 -39.47
N ALA A 42 -26.46 5.81 -40.07
CA ALA A 42 -26.12 5.37 -41.44
C ALA A 42 -24.62 5.68 -41.71
N ASP A 43 -23.73 4.73 -42.03
CA ASP A 43 -23.53 3.86 -43.21
C ASP A 43 -22.66 4.48 -44.34
N GLU A 44 -21.95 3.58 -45.06
CA GLU A 44 -21.02 3.72 -46.23
C GLU A 44 -19.52 3.60 -45.87
N LYS A 45 -18.78 2.49 -46.09
CA LYS A 45 -18.72 1.41 -47.10
C LYS A 45 -18.09 1.83 -48.44
N LYS A 46 -16.89 1.27 -48.74
CA LYS A 46 -16.51 0.47 -49.95
C LYS A 46 -15.01 0.58 -50.30
N ASP A 47 -14.31 -0.55 -50.32
CA ASP A 47 -13.89 -1.36 -51.51
C ASP A 47 -12.60 -0.79 -52.16
N LYS A 48 -11.60 -1.51 -52.67
CA LYS A 48 -11.30 -2.94 -52.88
C LYS A 48 -9.91 -3.04 -53.58
N ASP A 49 -9.38 -4.27 -53.63
CA ASP A 49 -8.61 -4.87 -54.75
C ASP A 49 -7.17 -4.37 -55.01
N ASP A 50 -6.18 -5.17 -55.43
CA ASP A 50 -6.00 -6.62 -55.60
C ASP A 50 -4.52 -6.86 -56.01
N LYS A 51 -4.05 -8.10 -55.89
CA LYS A 51 -3.05 -8.79 -56.74
C LYS A 51 -1.52 -8.53 -56.71
N ASP A 52 -0.85 -9.60 -56.28
CA ASP A 52 0.03 -10.50 -57.07
C ASP A 52 1.57 -10.35 -57.12
N ASN A 53 2.19 -11.45 -56.66
CA ASN A 53 3.25 -12.28 -57.25
C ASN A 53 4.75 -11.93 -57.19
N LYS A 54 5.44 -12.81 -56.42
CA LYS A 54 6.43 -13.84 -56.84
C LYS A 54 7.94 -13.55 -56.93
N ASP A 55 8.62 -14.68 -56.68
CA ASP A 55 10.01 -15.10 -56.93
C ASP A 55 11.08 -14.60 -55.94
N ASN A 56 11.63 -15.40 -55.00
CA ASN A 56 12.31 -16.71 -55.02
C ASN A 56 13.75 -16.62 -55.61
N GLU A 57 14.79 -16.64 -54.76
CA GLU A 57 15.86 -17.64 -54.82
C GLU A 57 16.98 -17.47 -53.77
N ASN A 58 17.51 -18.64 -53.39
CA ASN A 58 18.53 -18.93 -52.40
C ASN A 58 19.92 -18.33 -52.69
N ASN A 59 20.69 -18.08 -51.62
CA ASN A 59 22.09 -18.48 -51.60
C ASN A 59 22.59 -18.82 -50.19
N LYS A 60 23.15 -20.03 -50.09
CA LYS A 60 23.72 -20.68 -48.90
C LYS A 60 25.25 -20.50 -48.93
N LYS A 61 25.87 -19.99 -47.86
CA LYS A 61 27.29 -20.22 -47.49
C LYS A 61 27.47 -19.84 -46.01
N THR A 62 27.44 -20.81 -45.10
CA THR A 62 28.57 -21.52 -44.48
C THR A 62 29.03 -20.85 -43.18
N ASP A 63 29.05 -21.68 -42.15
CA ASP A 63 29.37 -21.44 -40.74
C ASP A 63 30.59 -20.56 -40.47
N MET A 64 30.42 -19.63 -39.52
CA MET A 64 31.40 -19.41 -38.45
C MET A 64 30.64 -19.27 -37.15
N LYS A 65 30.76 -20.31 -36.31
CA LYS A 65 30.44 -20.27 -34.89
C LYS A 65 31.05 -19.02 -34.29
N LYS A 66 30.20 -18.14 -33.80
CA LYS A 66 30.53 -17.26 -32.69
C LYS A 66 29.60 -17.68 -31.59
N ASP A 67 30.10 -18.62 -30.78
CA ASP A 67 29.58 -18.87 -29.43
C ASP A 67 29.64 -17.51 -28.74
N THR A 68 28.53 -16.79 -28.85
CA THR A 68 28.25 -15.66 -27.99
C THR A 68 27.68 -16.37 -26.80
N GLU A 69 28.53 -16.62 -25.81
CA GLU A 69 28.09 -16.87 -24.45
C GLU A 69 27.09 -15.76 -24.14
N ASP A 70 25.82 -16.12 -24.31
CA ASP A 70 24.73 -15.44 -23.65
C ASP A 70 25.17 -15.40 -22.20
N LYS A 71 25.23 -14.20 -21.62
CA LYS A 71 25.53 -14.03 -20.20
C LYS A 71 24.34 -14.59 -19.46
N SER A 72 24.28 -15.92 -19.38
CA SER A 72 23.29 -16.66 -18.63
C SER A 72 23.39 -16.16 -17.20
N LYS A 73 22.28 -15.59 -16.71
CA LYS A 73 22.02 -15.35 -15.28
C LYS A 73 22.62 -16.54 -14.52
N GLU A 74 23.66 -16.28 -13.73
CA GLU A 74 24.27 -17.32 -12.92
C GLU A 74 23.17 -17.75 -11.93
N LYS A 75 22.62 -18.96 -12.11
CA LYS A 75 21.52 -19.43 -11.26
C LYS A 75 22.00 -19.38 -9.81
N GLN A 76 21.31 -18.58 -8.99
CA GLN A 76 21.49 -18.57 -7.56
C GLN A 76 21.32 -20.01 -7.05
N SER A 77 22.31 -20.49 -6.30
CA SER A 77 22.24 -21.83 -5.74
C SER A 77 21.13 -21.88 -4.70
N TYR A 78 20.48 -23.04 -4.58
CA TYR A 78 19.49 -23.32 -3.54
C TYR A 78 19.91 -22.87 -2.14
N GLU A 79 21.18 -23.11 -1.78
CA GLU A 79 21.77 -22.75 -0.48
C GLU A 79 21.87 -21.24 -0.22
N ASN A 80 21.71 -20.41 -1.26
CA ASN A 80 21.83 -18.96 -1.19
C ASN A 80 20.48 -18.25 -1.33
N LEU A 81 19.36 -18.96 -1.24
CA LEU A 81 18.04 -18.34 -1.33
C LEU A 81 17.83 -17.36 -0.17
N THR A 82 17.34 -16.17 -0.49
CA THR A 82 16.91 -15.19 0.51
C THR A 82 15.51 -15.52 1.01
N VAL A 83 15.08 -14.87 2.10
CA VAL A 83 13.68 -14.95 2.57
C VAL A 83 12.73 -14.52 1.46
N ASN A 84 13.07 -13.44 0.75
CA ASN A 84 12.28 -12.86 -0.34
C ASN A 84 12.13 -13.87 -1.48
N ASP A 85 13.20 -14.59 -1.83
CA ASP A 85 13.15 -15.64 -2.86
C ASP A 85 12.25 -16.81 -2.44
N ILE A 86 12.37 -17.28 -1.19
CA ILE A 86 11.56 -18.40 -0.66
C ILE A 86 10.08 -18.02 -0.68
N VAL A 87 9.74 -16.82 -0.20
CA VAL A 87 8.37 -16.32 -0.19
C VAL A 87 7.85 -16.11 -1.60
N ALA A 88 8.64 -15.50 -2.50
CA ALA A 88 8.27 -15.27 -3.89
C ALA A 88 7.94 -16.58 -4.63
N MET A 89 8.66 -17.67 -4.36
CA MET A 89 8.32 -18.98 -4.90
C MET A 89 7.03 -19.55 -4.28
N ALA A 90 6.82 -19.40 -2.98
CA ALA A 90 5.65 -19.94 -2.31
C ALA A 90 4.34 -19.24 -2.72
N ILE A 91 4.35 -17.92 -2.91
CA ILE A 91 3.16 -17.17 -3.33
C ILE A 91 2.78 -17.35 -4.80
N LYS A 92 3.59 -18.08 -5.59
CA LYS A 92 3.21 -18.58 -6.92
C LYS A 92 2.28 -19.81 -6.85
N GLU A 93 2.07 -20.39 -5.67
CA GLU A 93 1.11 -21.49 -5.51
C GLU A 93 -0.32 -20.94 -5.42
N ASP A 94 -1.13 -21.14 -6.46
CA ASP A 94 -2.54 -20.71 -6.51
C ASP A 94 -3.38 -21.17 -5.30
N SER A 95 -2.99 -22.27 -4.66
CA SER A 95 -3.70 -22.82 -3.51
C SER A 95 -3.76 -21.89 -2.32
N ILE A 96 -2.84 -20.92 -2.19
CA ILE A 96 -2.82 -19.97 -1.06
C ILE A 96 -3.76 -18.77 -1.25
N SER A 97 -4.45 -18.68 -2.39
CA SER A 97 -5.25 -17.51 -2.78
C SER A 97 -6.41 -17.19 -1.85
N ASP A 98 -6.84 -18.14 -1.01
CA ASP A 98 -7.88 -17.94 0.00
C ASP A 98 -7.36 -17.43 1.35
N VAL A 99 -6.03 -17.44 1.56
CA VAL A 99 -5.41 -17.04 2.84
C VAL A 99 -4.36 -15.94 2.70
N SER A 100 -3.78 -15.72 1.52
CA SER A 100 -2.72 -14.74 1.31
C SER A 100 -2.70 -14.18 -0.12
N ILE A 101 -1.98 -13.07 -0.27
CA ILE A 101 -1.73 -12.39 -1.54
C ILE A 101 -0.81 -13.27 -2.40
N THR A 102 -1.13 -13.42 -3.68
CA THR A 102 -0.39 -14.27 -4.63
C THR A 102 0.62 -13.48 -5.46
N ALA A 103 1.48 -14.18 -6.19
CA ALA A 103 2.37 -13.57 -7.19
C ALA A 103 1.58 -12.80 -8.26
N ASP A 104 0.46 -13.34 -8.73
CA ASP A 104 -0.40 -12.68 -9.73
C ASP A 104 -1.01 -11.38 -9.20
N ASP A 105 -1.42 -11.35 -7.93
CA ASP A 105 -1.90 -10.12 -7.28
C ASP A 105 -0.80 -9.03 -7.31
N LEU A 106 0.43 -9.38 -6.91
CA LEU A 106 1.58 -8.46 -6.89
C LEU A 106 2.01 -7.97 -8.28
N LEU A 107 1.91 -8.83 -9.29
CA LEU A 107 2.24 -8.50 -10.66
C LEU A 107 1.15 -7.66 -11.33
N SER A 108 -0.11 -7.87 -10.97
CA SER A 108 -1.25 -7.08 -11.46
C SER A 108 -1.34 -5.70 -10.80
N GLY A 109 -0.76 -5.54 -9.61
CA GLY A 109 -0.78 -4.30 -8.84
C GLY A 109 -2.02 -4.14 -7.95
N SER A 110 -2.82 -5.20 -7.78
CA SER A 110 -4.04 -5.17 -6.97
C SER A 110 -4.47 -6.56 -6.50
N PHE A 111 -5.27 -6.62 -5.44
CA PHE A 111 -5.89 -7.85 -4.96
C PHE A 111 -7.33 -7.57 -4.49
N GLU A 112 -8.17 -8.61 -4.52
CA GLU A 112 -9.49 -8.57 -3.90
C GLU A 112 -9.37 -8.87 -2.40
N HIS A 113 -9.79 -7.90 -1.57
CA HIS A 113 -9.91 -8.04 -0.13
C HIS A 113 -11.31 -8.55 0.23
N ILE A 114 -11.38 -9.57 1.07
CA ILE A 114 -12.62 -10.15 1.60
C ILE A 114 -12.77 -9.70 3.07
N GLY A 115 -13.66 -8.74 3.28
CA GLY A 115 -13.94 -8.15 4.59
C GLY A 115 -14.93 -8.98 5.43
N VAL A 116 -15.54 -8.33 6.42
CA VAL A 116 -16.57 -8.95 7.24
C VAL A 116 -17.89 -9.05 6.46
N GLY A 117 -18.44 -10.26 6.36
CA GLY A 117 -19.70 -10.50 5.64
C GLY A 117 -19.51 -10.54 4.11
N PRO A 118 -20.54 -10.21 3.30
CA PRO A 118 -20.46 -10.29 1.84
C PRO A 118 -19.76 -9.07 1.22
N THR A 119 -18.83 -8.43 1.94
CA THR A 119 -18.14 -7.23 1.49
C THR A 119 -16.82 -7.61 0.82
N THR A 120 -16.66 -7.23 -0.44
CA THR A 120 -15.38 -7.32 -1.16
C THR A 120 -14.98 -5.95 -1.68
N SER A 121 -13.68 -5.67 -1.64
CA SER A 121 -13.08 -4.43 -2.13
C SER A 121 -11.81 -4.75 -2.90
N VAL A 122 -11.45 -3.91 -3.87
CA VAL A 122 -10.18 -4.04 -4.60
C VAL A 122 -9.16 -3.10 -3.97
N HIS A 123 -8.06 -3.66 -3.50
CA HIS A 123 -6.95 -2.91 -2.88
C HIS A 123 -5.78 -2.88 -3.86
N LYS A 124 -5.08 -1.75 -3.93
CA LYS A 124 -3.82 -1.65 -4.68
C LYS A 124 -2.69 -2.29 -3.89
N ILE A 125 -1.72 -2.86 -4.61
CA ILE A 125 -0.51 -3.40 -4.01
C ILE A 125 0.68 -3.27 -4.96
N ASP A 126 1.76 -2.67 -4.47
CA ASP A 126 3.02 -2.60 -5.23
C ASP A 126 4.06 -3.59 -4.71
N ARG A 127 3.99 -3.92 -3.41
CA ARG A 127 4.90 -4.82 -2.70
C ARG A 127 4.16 -5.63 -1.62
N LEU A 128 4.65 -6.83 -1.35
CA LEU A 128 4.27 -7.67 -0.21
C LEU A 128 5.20 -7.35 0.95
N LEU A 129 4.69 -6.67 1.97
CA LEU A 129 5.49 -6.35 3.14
C LEU A 129 5.36 -7.41 4.24
N LEU A 130 6.50 -7.87 4.73
CA LEU A 130 6.63 -8.87 5.78
C LEU A 130 7.14 -8.21 7.06
N ASN A 131 6.31 -8.17 8.10
CA ASN A 131 6.71 -7.69 9.42
C ASN A 131 7.27 -8.88 10.21
N PRO A 132 8.53 -8.85 10.65
CA PRO A 132 9.06 -9.87 11.56
C PRO A 132 8.22 -9.92 12.84
N VAL A 133 7.94 -11.14 13.31
CA VAL A 133 7.24 -11.39 14.57
C VAL A 133 8.22 -12.04 15.55
N ASP A 134 8.12 -11.72 16.84
CA ASP A 134 8.90 -12.43 17.85
C ASP A 134 8.37 -13.85 17.99
N TYR A 135 9.23 -14.85 17.78
CA TYR A 135 8.85 -16.26 17.89
C TYR A 135 8.32 -16.63 19.28
N HIS A 136 8.65 -15.86 20.33
CA HIS A 136 8.12 -16.08 21.68
C HIS A 136 6.61 -15.81 21.78
N ASP A 137 6.04 -15.02 20.88
CA ASP A 137 4.60 -14.73 20.85
C ASP A 137 3.78 -15.97 20.46
N HIS A 138 4.41 -16.95 19.82
CA HIS A 138 3.76 -18.15 19.29
C HIS A 138 4.33 -19.43 19.94
N PRO A 139 3.58 -20.05 20.86
CA PRO A 139 4.04 -21.24 21.57
C PRO A 139 4.46 -22.37 20.61
N GLY A 140 5.64 -22.94 20.84
CA GLY A 140 6.18 -24.04 20.04
C GLY A 140 7.05 -23.60 18.86
N LEU A 141 7.08 -22.31 18.50
CA LEU A 141 8.12 -21.80 17.62
C LEU A 141 9.46 -21.75 18.35
N THR A 142 10.54 -21.85 17.57
CA THR A 142 11.91 -21.69 18.05
C THR A 142 12.62 -20.58 17.28
N LYS A 143 13.75 -20.11 17.82
CA LYS A 143 14.62 -19.12 17.16
C LYS A 143 15.13 -19.52 15.76
N ASN A 144 15.02 -20.80 15.39
CA ASN A 144 15.46 -21.32 14.09
C ASN A 144 14.35 -21.18 13.02
N GLN A 145 13.16 -20.73 13.42
CA GLN A 145 12.05 -20.43 12.53
C GLN A 145 11.90 -18.93 12.43
N LYS A 146 11.81 -18.44 11.19
CA LYS A 146 11.51 -17.04 10.91
C LYS A 146 10.00 -16.93 10.71
N ILE A 147 9.34 -16.06 11.47
CA ILE A 147 7.91 -15.82 11.36
C ILE A 147 7.66 -14.37 10.96
N TYR A 148 6.75 -14.20 9.99
CA TYR A 148 6.37 -12.91 9.45
C TYR A 148 4.85 -12.77 9.40
N ALA A 149 4.36 -11.59 9.76
CA ALA A 149 2.99 -11.16 9.51
C ALA A 149 2.96 -10.29 8.24
N VAL A 150 2.10 -10.64 7.29
CA VAL A 150 1.89 -9.85 6.07
C VAL A 150 1.06 -8.61 6.41
N SER A 151 1.56 -7.42 6.06
CA SER A 151 0.87 -6.15 6.36
C SER A 151 -0.51 -6.07 5.72
N GLN A 152 -0.58 -6.29 4.40
CA GLN A 152 -1.85 -6.23 3.68
C GLN A 152 -2.61 -7.56 3.80
N ARG A 153 -3.84 -7.47 4.30
CA ARG A 153 -4.67 -8.65 4.55
C ARG A 153 -5.57 -8.91 3.36
N LYS A 154 -5.50 -10.11 2.78
CA LYS A 154 -6.44 -10.53 1.73
C LYS A 154 -7.82 -10.88 2.26
N ILE A 155 -7.89 -11.37 3.50
CA ILE A 155 -9.13 -11.72 4.19
C ILE A 155 -9.19 -11.00 5.55
N ASN A 156 -10.31 -11.13 6.27
CA ASN A 156 -10.43 -10.63 7.65
C ASN A 156 -9.65 -11.48 8.69
N ALA A 157 -8.36 -11.70 8.42
CA ALA A 157 -7.37 -12.33 9.30
C ALA A 157 -5.97 -11.90 8.85
N VAL A 158 -4.96 -12.03 9.72
CA VAL A 158 -3.57 -11.75 9.39
C VAL A 158 -2.99 -12.97 8.68
N SER A 159 -2.43 -12.80 7.48
CA SER A 159 -1.65 -13.85 6.83
C SER A 159 -0.30 -13.97 7.52
N ILE A 160 0.07 -15.19 7.91
CA ILE A 160 1.32 -15.51 8.61
C ILE A 160 2.15 -16.41 7.71
N ILE A 161 3.43 -16.08 7.58
CA ILE A 161 4.44 -16.85 6.85
C ILE A 161 5.49 -17.33 7.84
N ILE A 162 5.73 -18.64 7.90
CA ILE A 162 6.76 -19.24 8.73
C ILE A 162 7.73 -19.99 7.83
N ILE A 163 9.02 -19.67 7.94
CA ILE A 163 10.10 -20.36 7.23
C ILE A 163 10.89 -21.17 8.26
N ASP A 164 10.93 -22.47 8.04
CA ASP A 164 11.66 -23.43 8.87
C ASP A 164 12.80 -24.03 8.04
N GLU A 165 14.00 -23.49 8.24
CA GLU A 165 15.20 -23.92 7.52
C GLU A 165 15.66 -25.33 7.94
N GLU A 166 15.31 -25.79 9.15
CA GLU A 166 15.69 -27.12 9.63
C GLU A 166 14.87 -28.21 8.95
N THR A 167 13.57 -27.99 8.80
CA THR A 167 12.66 -28.93 8.14
C THR A 167 12.55 -28.70 6.63
N ASN A 168 13.13 -27.61 6.13
CA ASN A 168 13.08 -27.19 4.74
C ASN A 168 11.64 -26.90 4.27
N GLU A 169 10.85 -26.29 5.14
CA GLU A 169 9.43 -26.02 4.95
C GLU A 169 9.13 -24.52 5.03
N ILE A 170 8.15 -24.10 4.23
CA ILE A 170 7.46 -22.81 4.41
C ILE A 170 5.98 -23.10 4.67
N VAL A 171 5.43 -22.44 5.69
CA VAL A 171 4.02 -22.50 6.06
C VAL A 171 3.39 -21.15 5.76
N ILE A 172 2.32 -21.14 4.96
CA ILE A 172 1.49 -19.96 4.71
C ILE A 172 0.12 -20.21 5.30
N THR A 173 -0.29 -19.39 6.25
CA THR A 173 -1.51 -19.58 7.03
C THR A 173 -2.14 -18.24 7.40
N VAL A 174 -3.24 -18.28 8.14
CA VAL A 174 -3.91 -17.09 8.67
C VAL A 174 -4.21 -17.24 10.14
N SER A 175 -4.15 -16.14 10.89
CA SER A 175 -4.55 -16.11 12.28
C SER A 175 -5.16 -14.77 12.70
N GLN A 176 -5.95 -14.80 13.77
CA GLN A 176 -6.48 -13.61 14.45
C GLN A 176 -5.86 -13.41 15.84
N TYR A 177 -5.05 -14.36 16.31
CA TYR A 177 -4.35 -14.31 17.59
C TYR A 177 -2.98 -15.02 17.48
N PRO A 178 -2.08 -14.88 18.47
CA PRO A 178 -0.80 -15.59 18.49
C PRO A 178 -0.98 -17.10 18.74
N ALA A 179 -1.38 -17.85 17.71
CA ALA A 179 -1.68 -19.28 17.83
C ALA A 179 -0.40 -20.13 17.94
N PRO A 180 -0.42 -21.28 18.62
CA PRO A 180 0.72 -22.20 18.68
C PRO A 180 1.17 -22.68 17.29
N TYR A 181 2.47 -22.97 17.13
CA TYR A 181 3.04 -23.38 15.83
C TYR A 181 2.33 -24.60 15.23
N GLU A 182 2.04 -25.62 16.05
CA GLU A 182 1.41 -26.86 15.56
C GLU A 182 0.02 -26.58 14.96
N GLU A 183 -0.75 -25.67 15.57
CA GLU A 183 -2.06 -25.25 15.06
C GLU A 183 -1.91 -24.49 13.74
N LEU A 184 -0.98 -23.53 13.68
CA LEU A 184 -0.67 -22.75 12.47
C LEU A 184 -0.26 -23.65 11.30
N ARG A 185 0.54 -24.69 11.58
CA ARG A 185 0.98 -25.68 10.60
C ARG A 185 -0.13 -26.65 10.20
N GLU A 186 -1.01 -27.05 11.11
CA GLU A 186 -2.15 -27.93 10.82
C GLU A 186 -3.18 -27.27 9.89
N ILE A 187 -3.47 -25.99 10.09
CA ILE A 187 -4.45 -25.24 9.30
C ILE A 187 -3.85 -24.57 8.06
N GLY A 188 -2.52 -24.46 8.00
CA GLY A 188 -1.79 -23.76 6.94
C GLY A 188 -1.48 -24.62 5.71
N TYR A 189 -1.04 -23.95 4.65
CA TYR A 189 -0.42 -24.58 3.50
C TYR A 189 1.07 -24.79 3.78
N VAL A 190 1.51 -26.04 3.79
CA VAL A 190 2.90 -26.42 4.04
C VAL A 190 3.55 -26.84 2.72
N PHE A 191 4.64 -26.18 2.35
CA PHE A 191 5.40 -26.48 1.14
C PHE A 191 6.85 -26.81 1.48
N ASN A 192 7.43 -27.74 0.74
CA ASN A 192 8.86 -27.97 0.79
C ASN A 192 9.60 -26.92 -0.07
N ILE A 193 10.57 -26.23 0.52
CA ILE A 193 11.28 -25.12 -0.14
C ILE A 193 12.07 -25.60 -1.37
N LYS A 194 12.57 -26.84 -1.35
CA LYS A 194 13.32 -27.41 -2.48
C LYS A 194 12.41 -27.74 -3.65
N ASP A 195 11.24 -28.31 -3.38
CA ASP A 195 10.25 -28.59 -4.42
C ASP A 195 9.77 -27.27 -5.06
N LEU A 196 9.57 -26.22 -4.26
CA LEU A 196 9.25 -24.88 -4.76
C LEU A 196 10.37 -24.34 -5.65
N PHE A 197 11.64 -24.49 -5.26
CA PHE A 197 12.79 -24.09 -6.07
C PHE A 197 12.84 -24.83 -7.40
N GLU A 198 12.67 -26.15 -7.41
CA GLU A 198 12.67 -26.93 -8.65
C GLU A 198 11.51 -26.54 -9.58
N LYS A 199 10.37 -26.13 -9.02
CA LYS A 199 9.16 -25.78 -9.75
C LYS A 199 9.14 -24.33 -10.27
N HIS A 200 9.61 -23.37 -9.48
CA HIS A 200 9.35 -21.93 -9.67
C HIS A 200 10.58 -21.05 -9.83
N TYR A 201 11.78 -21.66 -9.86
CA TYR A 201 13.00 -20.94 -10.22
C TYR A 201 13.03 -20.67 -11.73
N ASP A 202 12.37 -19.58 -12.11
CA ASP A 202 12.18 -19.09 -13.47
C ASP A 202 12.55 -17.61 -13.62
N ASP A 203 12.35 -17.05 -14.81
CA ASP A 203 12.71 -15.66 -15.12
C ASP A 203 11.87 -14.61 -14.37
N ASP A 204 10.68 -14.96 -13.89
CA ASP A 204 9.78 -14.05 -13.16
C ASP A 204 10.10 -14.01 -11.66
N LEU A 205 10.85 -15.00 -11.13
CA LEU A 205 11.18 -15.07 -9.71
C LEU A 205 11.87 -13.80 -9.21
N GLU A 206 12.87 -13.29 -9.93
CA GLU A 206 13.60 -12.08 -9.54
C GLU A 206 12.66 -10.87 -9.42
N LYS A 207 11.72 -10.74 -10.37
CA LYS A 207 10.74 -9.65 -10.38
C LYS A 207 9.77 -9.72 -9.20
N ILE A 208 9.36 -10.92 -8.80
CA ILE A 208 8.45 -11.13 -7.66
C ILE A 208 9.23 -10.98 -6.34
N SER A 209 10.44 -11.51 -6.25
CA SER A 209 11.32 -11.42 -5.08
C SER A 209 11.62 -9.96 -4.71
N GLN A 210 11.89 -9.10 -5.70
CA GLN A 210 12.07 -7.65 -5.49
C GLN A 210 10.80 -6.93 -4.97
N LYS A 211 9.62 -7.53 -5.14
CA LYS A 211 8.36 -7.02 -4.59
C LYS A 211 8.05 -7.56 -3.21
N VAL A 212 8.77 -8.58 -2.71
CA VAL A 212 8.69 -9.00 -1.32
C VAL A 212 9.70 -8.17 -0.54
N VAL A 213 9.29 -7.52 0.54
CA VAL A 213 10.14 -6.62 1.32
C VAL A 213 10.00 -6.95 2.81
N LEU A 214 11.11 -6.99 3.53
CA LEU A 214 11.12 -7.12 4.98
C LEU A 214 10.98 -5.73 5.60
N ALA A 215 10.02 -5.55 6.51
CA ALA A 215 9.69 -4.24 7.07
C ALA A 215 10.86 -3.61 7.85
N ASP A 216 11.68 -4.44 8.51
CA ASP A 216 12.88 -4.03 9.25
C ASP A 216 14.09 -3.74 8.37
N GLU A 217 14.03 -4.07 7.08
CA GLU A 217 15.06 -3.76 6.08
C GLU A 217 14.67 -2.59 5.17
N MET A 218 13.49 -2.00 5.35
CA MET A 218 13.05 -0.85 4.56
C MET A 218 13.98 0.35 4.76
N THR A 219 14.32 0.98 3.64
CA THR A 219 15.07 2.23 3.58
C THR A 219 14.16 3.39 3.21
N TYR A 220 14.66 4.63 3.32
CA TYR A 220 13.87 5.80 2.97
C TYR A 220 13.40 5.76 1.50
N GLU A 221 14.24 5.21 0.63
CA GLU A 221 14.00 5.03 -0.80
C GLU A 221 12.87 4.04 -1.10
N ASP A 222 12.48 3.22 -0.12
CA ASP A 222 11.39 2.27 -0.27
C ASP A 222 10.01 2.92 -0.14
N TYR A 223 9.91 4.10 0.49
CA TYR A 223 8.61 4.76 0.65
C TYR A 223 8.09 5.32 -0.67
N SER A 224 6.82 5.04 -0.95
CA SER A 224 6.10 5.72 -2.04
C SER A 224 5.92 7.20 -1.72
N LYS A 225 5.53 8.00 -2.71
CA LYS A 225 5.22 9.42 -2.47
C LYS A 225 4.09 9.56 -1.44
N GLU A 226 3.06 8.73 -1.55
CA GLU A 226 1.92 8.68 -0.64
C GLU A 226 2.35 8.32 0.79
N ASP A 227 3.30 7.37 0.95
CA ASP A 227 3.88 7.04 2.25
C ASP A 227 4.61 8.24 2.87
N ILE A 228 5.40 8.96 2.09
CA ILE A 228 6.09 10.16 2.57
C ILE A 228 5.11 11.25 3.00
N ILE A 229 4.02 11.45 2.26
CA ILE A 229 2.94 12.39 2.65
C ILE A 229 2.27 11.93 3.95
N ALA A 230 1.92 10.65 4.07
CA ALA A 230 1.31 10.09 5.26
C ALA A 230 2.23 10.18 6.49
N LEU A 231 3.51 9.85 6.34
CA LEU A 231 4.53 10.01 7.39
C LEU A 231 4.69 11.47 7.82
N ALA A 232 4.66 12.42 6.89
CA ALA A 232 4.74 13.83 7.21
C ALA A 232 3.52 14.30 8.02
N TRP A 233 2.33 13.80 7.69
CA TRP A 233 1.11 14.06 8.47
C TRP A 233 1.21 13.45 9.88
N LEU A 234 1.53 12.16 9.98
CA LEU A 234 1.63 11.44 11.24
C LEU A 234 2.71 12.03 12.15
N THR A 235 3.89 12.33 11.60
CA THR A 235 4.98 12.97 12.35
C THR A 235 4.56 14.33 12.89
N TYR A 236 3.82 15.15 12.12
CA TYR A 236 3.38 16.46 12.60
C TYR A 236 2.41 16.36 13.79
N HIS A 237 1.50 15.40 13.76
CA HIS A 237 0.44 15.27 14.76
C HIS A 237 0.81 14.41 15.98
N TYR A 238 1.76 13.49 15.83
CA TYR A 238 2.07 12.45 16.82
C TYR A 238 3.56 12.33 17.18
N ASN A 239 4.43 13.28 16.81
CA ASN A 239 5.87 13.22 17.13
C ASN A 239 6.20 13.07 18.63
N ASP A 240 5.33 13.57 19.50
CA ASP A 240 5.54 13.58 20.96
C ASP A 240 4.70 12.51 21.68
N GLU A 241 4.04 11.63 20.93
CA GLU A 241 3.12 10.60 21.42
C GLU A 241 3.78 9.21 21.45
N THR A 242 3.24 8.31 22.26
CA THR A 242 3.59 6.88 22.18
C THR A 242 2.98 6.25 20.94
N ILE A 243 3.62 5.24 20.36
CA ILE A 243 3.13 4.54 19.17
C ILE A 243 1.68 4.02 19.34
N ASP A 244 1.32 3.59 20.56
CA ASP A 244 -0.02 3.12 20.92
C ASP A 244 -1.10 4.22 20.90
N SER A 245 -0.71 5.49 20.88
CA SER A 245 -1.63 6.64 20.79
C SER A 245 -2.02 6.95 19.34
N ILE A 246 -1.31 6.40 18.34
CA ILE A 246 -1.57 6.67 16.93
C ILE A 246 -2.83 5.91 16.52
N PRO A 247 -3.87 6.59 15.99
CA PRO A 247 -5.07 5.91 15.51
C PRO A 247 -4.70 4.96 14.36
N ILE A 248 -5.05 3.68 14.51
CA ILE A 248 -4.85 2.65 13.47
C ILE A 248 -5.57 3.06 12.17
N GLU A 249 -6.80 3.55 12.30
CA GLU A 249 -7.59 4.09 11.19
C GLU A 249 -7.44 5.61 11.11
N PRO A 250 -7.31 6.20 9.92
CA PRO A 250 -7.21 7.64 9.75
C PRO A 250 -8.44 8.36 10.31
N THR A 251 -8.22 9.49 10.97
CA THR A 251 -9.30 10.32 11.50
C THR A 251 -9.98 11.19 10.43
N THR A 252 -9.47 11.17 9.20
CA THR A 252 -9.96 11.96 8.06
C THR A 252 -10.17 11.05 6.83
N PRO A 253 -11.16 11.31 5.96
CA PRO A 253 -11.49 10.39 4.85
C PRO A 253 -10.49 10.44 3.69
N TYR A 254 -9.81 11.58 3.52
CA TYR A 254 -8.70 11.74 2.57
C TYR A 254 -7.77 12.88 2.95
N LEU A 255 -6.50 12.73 2.56
CA LEU A 255 -5.46 13.75 2.61
C LEU A 255 -5.17 14.21 1.19
N THR A 256 -5.25 15.52 0.94
CA THR A 256 -4.81 16.08 -0.35
C THR A 256 -3.45 16.73 -0.20
N TYR A 257 -2.58 16.56 -1.19
CA TYR A 257 -1.28 17.24 -1.19
C TYR A 257 -1.04 18.06 -2.47
N SER A 258 -0.30 19.14 -2.34
CA SER A 258 0.12 19.98 -3.48
C SER A 258 1.54 20.51 -3.28
N ASP A 259 2.28 20.66 -4.38
CA ASP A 259 3.56 21.36 -4.40
C ASP A 259 3.30 22.87 -4.27
N LYS A 260 3.99 23.52 -3.32
CA LYS A 260 3.92 24.94 -3.02
C LYS A 260 5.30 25.61 -3.05
N SER A 261 6.27 24.95 -3.69
CA SER A 261 7.60 25.47 -3.92
C SER A 261 7.57 26.85 -4.56
N ASN A 262 8.24 27.82 -3.92
CA ASN A 262 8.36 29.20 -4.39
C ASN A 262 7.03 29.98 -4.49
N GLU A 263 5.90 29.42 -4.08
CA GLU A 263 4.65 30.17 -3.97
C GLU A 263 4.73 31.16 -2.79
N PRO A 264 4.05 32.32 -2.86
CA PRO A 264 3.99 33.25 -1.74
C PRO A 264 3.36 32.58 -0.51
N LEU A 265 4.00 32.68 0.65
CA LEU A 265 3.47 32.11 1.91
C LEU A 265 2.06 32.66 2.21
N ASN A 266 1.87 33.97 2.02
CA ASN A 266 0.56 34.61 2.09
C ASN A 266 0.04 34.93 0.66
N PRO A 267 -0.89 34.13 0.12
CA PRO A 267 -1.39 34.33 -1.24
C PRO A 267 -2.26 35.58 -1.41
N TYR A 268 -2.68 36.22 -0.30
CA TYR A 268 -3.55 37.40 -0.33
C TYR A 268 -2.77 38.72 -0.26
N ASN A 269 -1.51 38.70 0.16
CA ASN A 269 -0.58 39.84 0.10
C ASN A 269 0.76 39.41 -0.51
N LYS A 270 0.73 39.12 -1.81
CA LYS A 270 1.82 38.47 -2.56
C LYS A 270 3.10 39.30 -2.64
N ASP A 271 2.96 40.62 -2.68
CA ASP A 271 4.10 41.54 -2.82
C ASP A 271 4.83 41.77 -1.48
N SER A 272 4.16 41.44 -0.36
CA SER A 272 4.63 41.67 1.00
C SER A 272 4.63 40.39 1.83
N THR A 273 5.20 39.33 1.27
CA THR A 273 5.40 38.04 1.94
C THR A 273 6.63 37.35 1.37
N VAL A 274 7.27 36.47 2.15
CA VAL A 274 8.33 35.63 1.61
C VAL A 274 7.74 34.44 0.85
N PRO A 275 8.43 33.94 -0.20
CA PRO A 275 8.06 32.68 -0.81
C PRO A 275 8.32 31.51 0.14
N LEU A 276 7.51 30.46 -0.01
CA LEU A 276 7.82 29.16 0.57
C LEU A 276 9.08 28.58 -0.08
N PRO A 277 9.98 27.91 0.66
CA PRO A 277 11.21 27.40 0.08
C PRO A 277 10.97 26.30 -0.96
N GLU A 278 11.95 26.08 -1.83
CA GLU A 278 11.89 25.02 -2.83
C GLU A 278 11.73 23.63 -2.18
N GLY A 279 10.86 22.79 -2.76
CA GLY A 279 10.50 21.47 -2.23
C GLY A 279 9.33 21.48 -1.24
N THR A 280 8.73 22.63 -0.95
CA THR A 280 7.62 22.73 0.02
C THR A 280 6.37 22.03 -0.51
N THR A 281 5.84 21.10 0.28
CA THR A 281 4.56 20.43 0.06
C THR A 281 3.56 20.87 1.14
N VAL A 282 2.31 21.09 0.74
CA VAL A 282 1.19 21.33 1.67
C VAL A 282 0.25 20.14 1.63
N ILE A 283 -0.13 19.65 2.81
CA ILE A 283 -1.15 18.62 3.04
C ILE A 283 -2.37 19.28 3.67
N LEU A 284 -3.55 18.96 3.16
CA LEU A 284 -4.85 19.37 3.70
C LEU A 284 -5.69 18.14 4.00
N GLY A 285 -6.25 18.08 5.21
CA GLY A 285 -7.34 17.15 5.52
C GLY A 285 -8.67 17.64 4.91
N GLU A 286 -9.58 16.73 4.58
CA GLU A 286 -10.88 17.08 3.97
C GLU A 286 -11.70 18.03 4.84
N VAL A 287 -11.84 17.69 6.12
CA VAL A 287 -12.58 18.54 7.04
C VAL A 287 -11.61 19.65 7.44
N LEU A 288 -11.95 20.92 7.17
CA LEU A 288 -11.09 22.08 7.49
C LEU A 288 -10.61 22.11 8.96
N ALA A 289 -11.29 21.40 9.86
CA ALA A 289 -10.91 21.21 11.26
C ALA A 289 -9.72 20.25 11.47
N ASP A 290 -9.47 19.34 10.54
CA ASP A 290 -8.36 18.37 10.58
C ASP A 290 -7.01 19.07 10.35
N GLY A 291 -7.05 20.28 9.76
CA GLY A 291 -5.92 21.19 9.69
C GLY A 291 -5.09 21.07 8.42
N GLN A 292 -3.91 21.69 8.48
CA GLN A 292 -2.95 21.82 7.39
C GLN A 292 -1.56 21.49 7.92
N VAL A 293 -0.77 20.80 7.09
CA VAL A 293 0.65 20.56 7.32
C VAL A 293 1.44 21.15 6.16
N THR A 294 2.43 21.98 6.43
CA THR A 294 3.33 22.55 5.42
C THR A 294 4.75 22.11 5.74
N PHE A 295 5.39 21.40 4.82
CA PHE A 295 6.68 20.77 5.11
C PHE A 295 7.57 20.63 3.88
N ILE A 296 8.85 20.39 4.13
CA ILE A 296 9.82 19.88 3.15
C ILE A 296 10.30 18.51 3.63
N ASP A 297 10.34 17.59 2.68
CA ASP A 297 11.05 16.33 2.82
C ASP A 297 12.55 16.55 2.55
N ASN A 298 13.36 16.39 3.60
CA ASN A 298 14.80 16.61 3.53
C ASN A 298 15.57 15.41 2.91
N LYS A 299 14.90 14.27 2.70
CA LYS A 299 15.47 13.02 2.14
C LYS A 299 16.63 12.44 2.95
N ASP A 300 16.68 12.76 4.24
CA ASP A 300 17.70 12.30 5.19
C ASP A 300 17.07 11.65 6.44
N GLY A 301 15.80 11.26 6.35
CA GLY A 301 15.03 10.75 7.48
C GLY A 301 14.42 11.84 8.36
N THR A 302 14.38 13.10 7.90
CA THR A 302 13.75 14.21 8.61
C THR A 302 12.81 15.03 7.72
N PHE A 303 11.86 15.71 8.36
CA PHE A 303 10.97 16.70 7.77
C PHE A 303 11.24 18.09 8.35
N THR A 304 11.27 19.11 7.50
CA THR A 304 11.26 20.52 7.93
C THR A 304 9.83 21.05 7.85
N TYR A 305 9.22 21.40 8.99
CA TYR A 305 7.86 21.92 9.09
C TYR A 305 7.81 23.43 9.24
N TYR A 306 6.86 24.04 8.54
CA TYR A 306 6.54 25.47 8.63
C TYR A 306 5.15 25.63 9.25
N LEU A 307 5.05 26.43 10.32
CA LEU A 307 3.78 26.74 10.98
C LEU A 307 3.02 27.83 10.23
N VAL A 308 2.68 27.55 8.96
CA VAL A 308 1.90 28.44 8.12
C VAL A 308 0.44 28.45 8.62
N PRO A 309 -0.16 29.63 8.87
CA PRO A 309 -1.57 29.70 9.24
C PRO A 309 -2.45 29.09 8.14
N SER A 310 -3.38 28.21 8.52
CA SER A 310 -4.38 27.70 7.58
C SER A 310 -5.30 28.81 7.05
N HIS A 311 -5.46 29.87 7.83
CA HIS A 311 -6.23 31.05 7.48
C HIS A 311 -5.57 32.33 8.00
N PHE A 312 -5.54 33.36 7.16
CA PHE A 312 -5.02 34.68 7.50
C PHE A 312 -6.14 35.58 8.06
N HIS A 313 -6.74 35.17 9.19
CA HIS A 313 -7.91 35.84 9.77
C HIS A 313 -7.64 37.24 10.35
N ASP A 314 -6.41 37.52 10.75
CA ASP A 314 -6.02 38.85 11.19
C ASP A 314 -5.82 39.77 9.98
N LEU A 315 -6.60 40.85 9.90
CA LEU A 315 -6.56 41.81 8.80
C LEU A 315 -5.16 42.41 8.57
N ARG A 316 -4.27 42.40 9.57
CA ARG A 316 -2.88 42.83 9.39
C ARG A 316 -2.12 41.99 8.37
N TRP A 317 -2.48 40.72 8.17
CA TRP A 317 -1.92 39.91 7.09
C TRP A 317 -2.30 40.42 5.70
N LEU A 318 -3.43 41.10 5.57
CA LEU A 318 -3.96 41.61 4.30
C LEU A 318 -3.57 43.07 4.06
N ASP A 319 -3.66 43.89 5.10
CA ASP A 319 -3.62 45.36 4.97
C ASP A 319 -2.30 45.99 5.47
N ASP A 320 -1.45 45.25 6.18
CA ASP A 320 -0.15 45.73 6.70
C ASP A 320 1.01 44.93 6.08
N ASP A 321 1.63 45.53 5.06
CA ASP A 321 2.77 44.96 4.33
C ASP A 321 3.96 44.61 5.24
N ASN A 322 4.24 45.45 6.24
CA ASN A 322 5.36 45.20 7.15
C ASN A 322 5.04 44.02 8.07
N TYR A 323 3.80 43.91 8.53
CA TYR A 323 3.36 42.79 9.36
C TYR A 323 3.43 41.48 8.58
N SER A 324 2.81 41.40 7.41
CA SER A 324 2.81 40.20 6.55
C SER A 324 4.24 39.76 6.19
N LEU A 325 5.11 40.71 5.83
CA LEU A 325 6.50 40.39 5.48
C LEU A 325 7.32 39.91 6.68
N ASN A 326 7.15 40.52 7.86
CA ASN A 326 7.92 40.15 9.05
C ASN A 326 7.47 38.82 9.64
N GLU A 327 6.16 38.57 9.73
CA GLU A 327 5.64 37.29 10.26
C GLU A 327 5.93 36.13 9.30
N SER A 328 5.83 36.34 7.97
CA SER A 328 6.22 35.30 7.01
C SER A 328 7.71 34.96 7.10
N LYS A 329 8.60 35.96 7.23
CA LYS A 329 10.04 35.72 7.51
C LYS A 329 10.25 34.93 8.80
N LYS A 330 9.50 35.26 9.85
CA LYS A 330 9.57 34.58 11.14
C LYS A 330 9.19 33.10 11.00
N ILE A 331 8.10 32.78 10.30
CA ILE A 331 7.65 31.39 10.05
C ILE A 331 8.74 30.58 9.34
N ILE A 332 9.40 31.16 8.32
CA ILE A 332 10.48 30.46 7.61
C ILE A 332 11.70 30.25 8.51
N ASN A 333 12.07 31.24 9.31
CA ASN A 333 13.26 31.17 10.18
C ASN A 333 13.06 30.28 11.43
N GLU A 334 11.82 30.12 11.89
CA GLU A 334 11.45 29.30 13.06
C GLU A 334 10.94 27.91 12.68
N ALA A 335 11.23 27.45 11.45
CA ALA A 335 10.87 26.12 10.99
C ALA A 335 11.38 25.01 11.94
N LYS A 336 10.57 23.97 12.13
CA LYS A 336 10.88 22.85 13.03
C LYS A 336 11.36 21.66 12.20
N VAL A 337 12.58 21.20 12.44
CA VAL A 337 13.08 19.94 11.86
C VAL A 337 12.75 18.80 12.80
N LEU A 338 12.07 17.77 12.31
CA LEU A 338 11.67 16.59 13.06
C LEU A 338 12.16 15.32 12.37
N PRO A 339 12.65 14.32 13.11
CA PRO A 339 12.87 12.99 12.55
C PRO A 339 11.53 12.38 12.13
N ILE A 340 11.54 11.58 11.07
CA ILE A 340 10.39 10.80 10.64
C ILE A 340 9.96 9.90 11.80
N LEU A 341 8.67 9.92 12.11
CA LEU A 341 8.08 9.05 13.11
C LEU A 341 8.11 7.60 12.61
N GLU A 342 8.74 6.71 13.39
CA GLU A 342 8.66 5.27 13.15
C GLU A 342 7.25 4.79 13.51
N VAL A 343 6.53 4.28 12.52
CA VAL A 343 5.18 3.74 12.67
C VAL A 343 5.11 2.32 12.11
N PRO A 344 4.29 1.43 12.69
CA PRO A 344 4.02 0.14 12.09
C PRO A 344 3.46 0.34 10.68
N TYR A 345 3.93 -0.45 9.72
CA TYR A 345 3.62 -0.20 8.32
C TYR A 345 2.13 -0.42 8.00
N ASP A 346 1.42 -1.28 8.74
CA ASP A 346 -0.03 -1.43 8.60
C ASP A 346 -0.78 -0.14 8.94
N ILE A 347 -0.35 0.57 9.99
CA ILE A 347 -0.85 1.92 10.30
C ILE A 347 -0.47 2.88 9.17
N LEU A 348 0.79 2.91 8.72
CA LEU A 348 1.21 3.77 7.61
C LEU A 348 0.34 3.58 6.37
N GLN A 349 0.13 2.34 5.97
CA GLN A 349 -0.62 2.00 4.76
C GLN A 349 -2.07 2.51 4.83
N ASN A 350 -2.71 2.48 6.01
CA ASN A 350 -4.04 3.03 6.18
C ASN A 350 -4.08 4.55 5.88
N TYR A 351 -3.06 5.30 6.29
CA TYR A 351 -2.94 6.72 5.95
C TYR A 351 -2.52 6.93 4.48
N SER A 352 -1.58 6.15 3.95
CA SER A 352 -1.16 6.24 2.55
C SER A 352 -2.31 6.02 1.57
N ASN A 353 -3.23 5.11 1.88
CA ASN A 353 -4.39 4.78 1.05
C ASN A 353 -5.38 5.94 0.88
N ILE A 354 -5.38 6.90 1.80
CA ILE A 354 -6.26 8.06 1.77
C ILE A 354 -5.59 9.30 1.18
N VAL A 355 -4.29 9.23 0.84
CA VAL A 355 -3.52 10.32 0.21
C VAL A 355 -3.88 10.42 -1.27
N LYS A 356 -4.14 11.64 -1.73
CA LYS A 356 -4.44 11.98 -3.12
C LYS A 356 -3.74 13.28 -3.52
N PRO A 357 -3.28 13.42 -4.78
CA PRO A 357 -2.86 14.72 -5.28
C PRO A 357 -4.06 15.69 -5.28
N SER A 358 -3.82 16.95 -4.95
CA SER A 358 -4.80 18.02 -5.11
C SER A 358 -5.18 18.17 -6.58
N GLU A 359 -6.48 18.29 -6.88
CA GLU A 359 -6.98 18.55 -8.24
C GLU A 359 -7.00 20.05 -8.61
N TYR A 360 -6.57 20.93 -7.69
CA TYR A 360 -6.67 22.39 -7.80
C TYR A 360 -5.33 23.09 -7.98
#